data_AF-A0A5J9W5E1-F1
#
_entry.id   AF-A0A5J9W5E1-F1
#
_cell.length_a   1.000
_cell.length_b   1.000
_cell.length_c   1.000
_cell.angle_alpha   90.00
_cell.angle_beta   90.00
_cell.angle_gamma   90.00
#
_symmetry.space_group_name_H-M   'P 1'
#
loop_
_entity.id
_entity.type
_entity.pdbx_description
1 polymer ?
#
loop_
_entity_poly.entity_id
_entity_poly.type
_entity_poly.pdbx_seq_one_letter_code
_entity_poly.pdbx_strand_id
1 'polypeptide(L)'
;KEIRNFSHSTLSTACIYLPSSHSPGKGESSLLRVACSPHRIELTPIGTEAKLVSPVLMNCVTLMSVSGMATGSDSVLEWNKQDKKRMLHAVYRVGDLDRTIKCYTECFGMKLLRKRDVPAEKYTNAFLGFGPEDKNFALELTYNYGVDKYEIGEGFGHFAIASEDVYKLAETIKSSSVCKITREPGPVKGGSTVIAFAQDPDGYMFELIQRGPTPEPLCQVMLRVGDLERSIKFYEKALGMRLLRKKDVPDYKYTIAMLGYDDEDKTTVIELTYNYGVTEYSKGNAYAQVAIGTNDVYKSAEAVELATKELGGKILRQPGPLPGINTKIASFVDPDGWKVVLVDHADFLKELQ
;
A
#
# COMPACT_ATOMS: atom_id res chain seq x y z
N LYS A 1 44.69 -3.26 -31.03
CA LYS A 1 45.25 -2.38 -32.09
C LYS A 1 44.04 -1.84 -32.86
N GLU A 2 43.53 -0.64 -32.70
CA GLU A 2 43.95 0.57 -31.99
C GLU A 2 42.68 1.42 -31.79
N ILE A 3 42.65 2.19 -30.72
CA ILE A 3 41.57 3.06 -30.27
C ILE A 3 41.41 4.25 -31.24
N ARG A 4 40.18 4.68 -31.54
CA ARG A 4 39.91 6.09 -31.89
C ARG A 4 38.81 6.65 -30.99
N ASN A 5 39.27 7.48 -30.06
CA ASN A 5 38.49 8.35 -29.20
C ASN A 5 37.68 9.34 -30.05
N PHE A 6 36.37 9.45 -29.82
CA PHE A 6 35.61 10.63 -30.22
C PHE A 6 35.82 11.72 -29.18
N SER A 7 36.63 12.72 -29.51
CA SER A 7 36.77 13.95 -28.75
C SER A 7 35.62 14.92 -29.08
N HIS A 8 35.10 15.55 -28.03
CA HIS A 8 34.12 16.65 -28.02
C HIS A 8 34.27 17.69 -29.14
N SER A 9 33.15 18.04 -29.79
CA SER A 9 32.61 19.42 -29.92
C SER A 9 31.61 19.53 -31.08
N THR A 10 30.39 19.04 -30.90
CA THR A 10 29.28 19.39 -31.82
C THR A 10 28.68 20.71 -31.33
N LEU A 11 29.08 21.83 -31.94
CA LEU A 11 28.44 23.14 -31.74
C LEU A 11 27.05 23.10 -32.37
N SER A 12 26.03 22.73 -31.59
CA SER A 12 24.64 22.94 -31.97
C SER A 12 24.31 24.42 -31.85
N THR A 13 24.22 25.13 -32.98
CA THR A 13 23.74 26.51 -33.00
C THR A 13 22.21 26.48 -32.96
N ALA A 14 21.60 26.99 -31.89
CA ALA A 14 20.17 27.20 -31.80
C ALA A 14 19.89 28.71 -31.66
N CYS A 15 18.98 29.24 -32.49
CA CYS A 15 18.46 30.60 -32.33
C CYS A 15 17.25 30.54 -31.38
N ILE A 16 17.33 31.24 -30.25
CA ILE A 16 16.22 31.32 -29.28
C ILE A 16 15.62 32.71 -29.37
N TYR A 17 14.29 32.79 -29.52
CA TYR A 17 13.53 34.03 -29.37
C TYR A 17 13.14 34.19 -27.90
N LEU A 18 13.60 35.26 -27.26
CA LEU A 18 13.16 35.63 -25.91
C LEU A 18 12.30 36.89 -25.98
N PRO A 19 11.06 36.87 -25.45
CA PRO A 19 10.30 38.10 -25.25
C PRO A 19 10.90 38.89 -24.08
N SER A 20 11.18 40.18 -24.29
CA SER A 20 11.61 41.05 -23.20
C SER A 20 10.40 41.40 -22.31
N SER A 21 10.56 41.19 -21.00
CA SER A 21 9.57 41.60 -20.02
C SER A 21 9.87 43.04 -19.60
N HIS A 22 9.33 44.04 -20.30
CA HIS A 22 9.03 45.38 -19.76
C HIS A 22 8.09 46.15 -20.71
N SER A 23 6.90 46.47 -20.20
CA SER A 23 5.89 47.42 -20.74
C SER A 23 5.11 47.01 -22.01
N PRO A 24 3.77 47.20 -22.05
CA PRO A 24 2.95 46.81 -23.19
C PRO A 24 3.06 47.85 -24.31
N GLY A 25 3.64 47.44 -25.43
CA GLY A 25 3.63 48.21 -26.68
C GLY A 25 5.03 48.48 -27.23
N LYS A 26 5.34 47.79 -28.34
CA LYS A 26 6.63 47.73 -29.08
C LYS A 26 7.60 46.64 -28.57
N GLY A 27 7.41 45.42 -29.06
CA GLY A 27 8.39 44.35 -28.92
C GLY A 27 9.47 44.46 -30.00
N GLU A 28 10.68 44.87 -29.61
CA GLU A 28 11.88 44.59 -30.40
C GLU A 28 12.36 43.17 -30.08
N SER A 29 12.63 42.36 -31.11
CA SER A 29 13.19 41.01 -30.96
C SER A 29 14.68 41.05 -31.25
N SER A 30 15.49 40.53 -30.32
CA SER A 30 16.94 40.44 -30.48
C SER A 30 17.31 38.98 -30.78
N LEU A 31 18.05 38.74 -31.87
CA LEU A 31 18.61 37.44 -32.18
C LEU A 31 19.92 37.26 -31.38
N LEU A 32 19.97 36.23 -30.55
CA LEU A 32 21.16 35.87 -29.78
C LEU A 32 21.69 34.51 -30.26
N ARG A 33 23.00 34.42 -30.43
CA ARG A 33 23.69 33.15 -30.64
C ARG A 33 24.05 32.57 -29.27
N VAL A 34 23.60 31.35 -29.02
CA VAL A 34 23.89 30.61 -27.77
C VAL A 34 24.95 29.55 -28.08
N ALA A 35 26.09 29.63 -27.41
CA ALA A 35 27.10 28.58 -27.41
C ALA A 35 27.09 27.89 -26.04
N CYS A 36 26.95 26.56 -26.05
CA CYS A 36 26.86 25.75 -24.84
C CYS A 36 28.09 24.83 -24.74
N SER A 37 28.78 24.89 -23.60
CA SER A 37 29.82 23.94 -23.21
C SER A 37 29.46 23.33 -21.85
N PRO A 38 30.06 22.20 -21.43
CA PRO A 38 29.72 21.52 -20.17
C PRO A 38 29.82 22.39 -18.91
N HIS A 39 30.53 23.54 -18.98
CA HIS A 39 30.80 24.41 -17.84
C HIS A 39 30.44 25.89 -18.06
N ARG A 40 29.92 26.28 -19.23
CA ARG A 40 29.62 27.70 -19.52
C ARG A 40 28.57 27.87 -20.64
N ILE A 41 27.68 28.84 -20.45
CA ILE A 41 26.78 29.37 -21.48
C ILE A 41 27.25 30.77 -21.85
N GLU A 42 27.49 31.01 -23.14
CA GLU A 42 27.80 32.34 -23.69
C GLU A 42 26.70 32.81 -24.63
N LEU A 43 26.29 34.07 -24.46
CA LEU A 43 25.27 34.75 -25.27
C LEU A 43 25.95 35.89 -26.05
N THR A 44 25.87 35.86 -27.38
CA THR A 44 26.40 36.93 -28.24
C THR A 44 25.28 37.56 -29.08
N PRO A 45 25.12 38.90 -29.08
CA PRO A 45 24.15 39.59 -29.94
C PRO A 45 24.50 39.41 -31.41
N ILE A 46 23.51 39.04 -32.22
CA ILE A 46 23.66 39.01 -33.68
C ILE A 46 23.17 40.38 -34.19
N GLY A 47 24.07 41.13 -34.85
CA GLY A 47 23.76 42.43 -35.41
C GLY A 47 22.56 42.37 -36.37
N THR A 48 21.73 43.41 -36.31
CA THR A 48 20.52 43.59 -37.12
C THR A 48 20.83 43.62 -38.62
N GLU A 49 20.56 42.52 -39.32
CA GLU A 49 20.07 42.49 -40.71
C GLU A 49 19.81 41.03 -41.15
N ALA A 50 18.55 40.60 -41.12
CA ALA A 50 18.12 39.39 -41.81
C ALA A 50 16.71 39.59 -42.37
N LYS A 51 16.63 39.71 -43.70
CA LYS A 51 15.39 39.82 -44.47
C LYS A 51 14.59 38.51 -44.38
N LEU A 52 13.29 38.64 -44.08
CA LEU A 52 12.31 37.55 -44.14
C LEU A 52 12.21 36.99 -45.57
N VAL A 53 12.45 35.69 -45.75
CA VAL A 53 12.13 34.96 -46.99
C VAL A 53 11.31 33.71 -46.65
N SER A 54 10.02 33.79 -46.99
CA SER A 54 9.05 32.73 -47.36
C SER A 54 8.75 31.53 -46.41
N PRO A 55 7.49 31.06 -46.31
CA PRO A 55 7.04 30.13 -45.28
C PRO A 55 7.03 28.68 -45.77
N VAL A 56 8.14 27.96 -45.68
CA VAL A 56 8.16 26.49 -45.82
C VAL A 56 9.23 25.91 -44.91
N LEU A 57 8.95 25.77 -43.60
CA LEU A 57 9.52 24.77 -42.69
C LEU A 57 9.01 25.06 -41.26
N MET A 58 7.77 24.72 -40.97
CA MET A 58 7.25 24.71 -39.59
C MET A 58 6.65 23.34 -39.33
N ASN A 59 7.52 22.33 -39.25
CA ASN A 59 7.22 21.00 -38.72
C ASN A 59 8.53 20.22 -38.51
N CYS A 60 9.29 20.59 -37.47
CA CYS A 60 10.22 19.72 -36.74
C CYS A 60 10.85 20.54 -35.60
N VAL A 61 10.06 20.81 -34.57
CA VAL A 61 10.62 21.08 -33.23
C VAL A 61 10.12 19.96 -32.34
N THR A 62 10.81 18.82 -32.44
CA THR A 62 10.71 17.76 -31.45
C THR A 62 11.07 18.39 -30.10
N LEU A 63 10.11 18.37 -29.17
CA LEU A 63 10.34 18.67 -27.76
C LEU A 63 11.47 17.77 -27.26
N MET A 64 12.70 18.29 -27.18
CA MET A 64 13.62 17.81 -26.15
C MET A 64 13.16 18.46 -24.85
N SER A 65 12.20 17.79 -24.19
CA SER A 65 11.94 18.03 -22.78
C SER A 65 13.25 17.87 -22.04
N VAL A 66 13.75 18.96 -21.47
CA VAL A 66 14.82 18.91 -20.47
C VAL A 66 14.27 18.05 -19.34
N SER A 67 14.71 16.80 -19.26
CA SER A 67 14.44 15.93 -18.13
C SER A 67 15.06 16.61 -16.91
N GLY A 68 14.24 17.29 -16.11
CA GLY A 68 14.67 17.72 -14.79
C GLY A 68 15.20 16.50 -14.06
N MET A 69 16.42 16.58 -13.53
CA MET A 69 16.92 15.56 -12.61
C MET A 69 15.88 15.44 -11.48
N ALA A 70 15.23 14.29 -11.38
CA ALA A 70 14.30 14.00 -10.30
C ALA A 70 15.00 14.26 -8.97
N THR A 71 14.36 15.02 -8.09
CA THR A 71 14.90 15.20 -6.73
C THR A 71 14.93 13.83 -6.03
N GLY A 72 15.75 13.66 -4.98
CA GLY A 72 15.82 12.39 -4.24
C GLY A 72 14.44 11.89 -3.81
N SER A 73 13.56 12.79 -3.37
CA SER A 73 12.16 12.49 -3.03
C SER A 73 11.30 12.06 -4.22
N ASP A 74 11.46 12.66 -5.39
CA ASP A 74 10.70 12.28 -6.60
C ASP A 74 11.05 10.85 -7.03
N SER A 75 12.33 10.48 -6.94
CA SER A 75 12.79 9.14 -7.32
C SER A 75 12.23 8.03 -6.40
N VAL A 76 12.05 8.31 -5.12
CA VAL A 76 11.50 7.38 -4.12
C VAL A 76 9.98 7.22 -4.28
N LEU A 77 9.27 8.28 -4.64
CA LEU A 77 7.83 8.19 -4.93
C LEU A 77 7.57 7.47 -6.26
N GLU A 78 8.45 7.63 -7.26
CA GLU A 78 8.39 6.84 -8.49
C GLU A 78 8.65 5.34 -8.25
N TRP A 79 9.49 4.97 -7.28
CA TRP A 79 9.67 3.57 -6.88
C TRP A 79 8.34 2.92 -6.48
N ASN A 80 7.51 3.62 -5.69
CA ASN A 80 6.23 3.09 -5.24
C ASN A 80 5.25 2.78 -6.38
N LYS A 81 5.39 3.45 -7.54
CA LYS A 81 4.59 3.17 -8.74
C LYS A 81 5.11 1.98 -9.55
N GLN A 82 6.41 1.68 -9.44
CA GLN A 82 7.07 0.64 -10.23
C GLN A 82 7.13 -0.71 -9.50
N ASP A 83 7.21 -0.67 -8.18
CA ASP A 83 7.28 -1.85 -7.35
C ASP A 83 5.97 -2.65 -7.39
N LYS A 84 6.08 -3.98 -7.30
CA LYS A 84 4.95 -4.91 -7.31
C LYS A 84 4.68 -5.36 -5.89
N LYS A 85 4.06 -4.49 -5.10
CA LYS A 85 3.71 -4.81 -3.71
C LYS A 85 2.50 -5.74 -3.64
N ARG A 86 2.43 -6.53 -2.57
CA ARG A 86 1.34 -7.48 -2.32
C ARG A 86 1.04 -7.58 -0.84
N MET A 87 -0.24 -7.61 -0.49
CA MET A 87 -0.67 -7.97 0.87
C MET A 87 -0.34 -9.44 1.12
N LEU A 88 0.42 -9.75 2.18
CA LEU A 88 0.87 -11.13 2.46
C LEU A 88 -0.01 -11.80 3.51
N HIS A 89 -0.08 -11.22 4.70
CA HIS A 89 -0.88 -11.75 5.79
C HIS A 89 -1.13 -10.72 6.88
N ALA A 90 -2.20 -10.92 7.65
CA ALA A 90 -2.40 -10.26 8.93
C ALA A 90 -1.89 -11.16 10.07
N VAL A 91 -1.09 -10.59 10.97
CA VAL A 91 -0.59 -11.29 12.16
C VAL A 91 -1.37 -10.83 13.37
N TYR A 92 -1.88 -11.79 14.14
CA TYR A 92 -2.57 -11.51 15.39
C TYR A 92 -2.53 -12.72 16.31
N ARG A 93 -2.91 -12.50 17.57
CA ARG A 93 -2.70 -13.46 18.65
C ARG A 93 -4.00 -14.15 19.03
N VAL A 94 -3.91 -15.42 19.39
CA VAL A 94 -5.05 -16.27 19.75
C VAL A 94 -4.75 -16.99 21.07
N GLY A 95 -5.77 -17.15 21.91
CA GLY A 95 -5.65 -17.81 23.21
C GLY A 95 -5.64 -19.33 23.14
N ASP A 96 -6.24 -19.90 22.08
CA ASP A 96 -6.29 -21.34 21.82
C ASP A 96 -6.13 -21.60 20.31
N LEU A 97 -4.94 -22.03 19.92
CA LEU A 97 -4.59 -22.20 18.51
C LEU A 97 -5.45 -23.25 17.81
N ASP A 98 -5.69 -24.38 18.46
CA ASP A 98 -6.41 -25.49 17.82
C ASP A 98 -7.91 -25.19 17.74
N ARG A 99 -8.47 -24.50 18.73
CA ARG A 99 -9.85 -23.99 18.67
C ARG A 99 -10.03 -22.98 17.54
N THR A 100 -9.09 -22.06 17.34
CA THR A 100 -9.18 -21.06 16.27
C THR A 100 -8.94 -21.68 14.89
N ILE A 101 -7.99 -22.62 14.75
CA ILE A 101 -7.84 -23.41 13.52
C ILE A 101 -9.15 -24.13 13.18
N LYS A 102 -9.73 -24.85 14.14
CA LYS A 102 -11.00 -25.56 13.95
C LYS A 102 -12.12 -24.61 13.53
N CYS A 103 -12.24 -23.46 14.20
CA CYS A 103 -13.19 -22.43 13.84
C CYS A 103 -13.05 -22.03 12.37
N TYR A 104 -11.84 -21.70 11.93
CA TYR A 104 -11.64 -21.17 10.58
C TYR A 104 -11.79 -22.24 9.50
N THR A 105 -11.37 -23.47 9.77
CA THR A 105 -11.54 -24.57 8.81
C THR A 105 -13.00 -24.99 8.69
N GLU A 106 -13.72 -25.15 9.81
CA GLU A 106 -15.09 -25.68 9.79
C GLU A 106 -16.14 -24.60 9.51
N CYS A 107 -15.94 -23.37 10.01
CA CYS A 107 -16.95 -22.31 9.92
C CYS A 107 -16.74 -21.43 8.69
N PHE A 108 -15.48 -21.14 8.35
CA PHE A 108 -15.13 -20.22 7.26
C PHE A 108 -14.64 -20.93 6.00
N GLY A 109 -14.37 -22.24 6.05
CA GLY A 109 -13.87 -23.00 4.92
C GLY A 109 -12.41 -22.70 4.55
N MET A 110 -11.65 -22.12 5.48
CA MET A 110 -10.21 -21.89 5.28
C MET A 110 -9.43 -23.20 5.32
N LYS A 111 -8.21 -23.18 4.78
CA LYS A 111 -7.25 -24.28 4.85
C LYS A 111 -6.14 -23.90 5.81
N LEU A 112 -5.72 -24.86 6.66
CA LEU A 112 -4.44 -24.75 7.36
C LEU A 112 -3.32 -24.95 6.33
N LEU A 113 -2.56 -23.89 6.05
CA LEU A 113 -1.52 -23.85 5.03
C LEU A 113 -0.19 -24.36 5.58
N ARG A 114 0.18 -23.90 6.78
CA ARG A 114 1.35 -24.35 7.54
C ARG A 114 1.16 -24.08 9.02
N LYS A 115 1.86 -24.86 9.85
CA LYS A 115 1.94 -24.68 11.31
C LYS A 115 3.40 -24.80 11.70
N ARG A 116 3.91 -23.86 12.49
CA ARG A 116 5.32 -23.81 12.91
C ARG A 116 5.39 -23.57 14.40
N ASP A 117 5.99 -24.51 15.10
CA ASP A 117 6.26 -24.38 16.52
C ASP A 117 7.67 -23.82 16.75
N VAL A 118 7.80 -22.87 17.67
CA VAL A 118 9.08 -22.22 18.02
C VAL A 118 9.28 -22.27 19.54
N PRO A 119 9.60 -23.45 20.11
CA PRO A 119 9.74 -23.63 21.56
C PRO A 119 10.77 -22.72 22.21
N ALA A 120 11.85 -22.39 21.49
CA ALA A 120 12.92 -21.50 21.96
C ALA A 120 12.40 -20.08 22.29
N GLU A 121 11.35 -19.63 21.59
CA GLU A 121 10.71 -18.33 21.79
C GLU A 121 9.30 -18.44 22.41
N LYS A 122 8.88 -19.67 22.78
CA LYS A 122 7.62 -19.98 23.46
C LYS A 122 6.36 -19.54 22.70
N TYR A 123 6.33 -19.75 21.39
CA TYR A 123 5.12 -19.54 20.59
C TYR A 123 4.97 -20.57 19.47
N THR A 124 3.74 -20.71 18.98
CA THR A 124 3.41 -21.47 17.77
C THR A 124 2.66 -20.56 16.80
N ASN A 125 3.04 -20.61 15.52
CA ASN A 125 2.26 -19.99 14.46
C ASN A 125 1.41 -21.01 13.70
N ALA A 126 0.26 -20.56 13.21
CA ALA A 126 -0.50 -21.25 12.17
C ALA A 126 -0.92 -20.25 11.08
N PHE A 127 -0.85 -20.68 9.83
CA PHE A 127 -1.19 -19.86 8.67
C PHE A 127 -2.42 -20.45 8.00
N LEU A 128 -3.46 -19.63 7.84
CA LEU A 128 -4.74 -20.06 7.28
C LEU A 128 -5.20 -19.12 6.18
N GLY A 129 -5.83 -19.66 5.14
CA GLY A 129 -6.36 -18.88 4.03
C GLY A 129 -7.10 -19.75 3.03
N PHE A 130 -7.48 -19.17 1.89
CA PHE A 130 -8.26 -19.87 0.86
C PHE A 130 -7.41 -20.48 -0.26
N GLY A 131 -6.12 -20.14 -0.30
CA GLY A 131 -5.15 -20.66 -1.26
C GLY A 131 -3.71 -20.55 -0.75
N PRO A 132 -2.72 -20.96 -1.55
CA PRO A 132 -1.32 -20.93 -1.15
C PRO A 132 -0.80 -19.50 -0.98
N GLU A 133 0.10 -19.30 -0.02
CA GLU A 133 0.58 -17.98 0.45
C GLU A 133 1.43 -17.23 -0.57
N ASP A 134 1.96 -17.92 -1.60
CA ASP A 134 2.69 -17.29 -2.70
C ASP A 134 1.78 -16.41 -3.56
N LYS A 135 0.47 -16.71 -3.57
CA LYS A 135 -0.55 -16.04 -4.40
C LYS A 135 -1.67 -15.39 -3.63
N ASN A 136 -1.96 -15.85 -2.41
CA ASN A 136 -3.11 -15.41 -1.62
C ASN A 136 -2.65 -14.68 -0.35
N PHE A 137 -3.56 -13.90 0.21
CA PHE A 137 -3.47 -13.36 1.55
C PHE A 137 -3.82 -14.44 2.59
N ALA A 138 -3.16 -14.39 3.74
CA ALA A 138 -3.37 -15.35 4.83
C ALA A 138 -3.55 -14.67 6.19
N LEU A 139 -4.03 -15.43 7.15
CA LEU A 139 -4.04 -15.09 8.58
C LEU A 139 -2.90 -15.86 9.25
N GLU A 140 -1.96 -15.12 9.83
CA GLU A 140 -0.91 -15.67 10.69
C GLU A 140 -1.37 -15.57 12.15
N LEU A 141 -1.78 -16.71 12.69
CA LEU A 141 -2.13 -16.85 14.10
C LEU A 141 -0.85 -17.02 14.90
N THR A 142 -0.75 -16.32 16.02
CA THR A 142 0.34 -16.48 17.00
C THR A 142 -0.24 -16.90 18.34
N TYR A 143 0.05 -18.13 18.76
CA TYR A 143 -0.24 -18.60 20.11
C TYR A 143 1.03 -18.50 20.96
N ASN A 144 0.98 -17.71 22.03
CA ASN A 144 2.07 -17.62 23.00
C ASN A 144 1.79 -18.59 24.15
N TYR A 145 2.78 -19.39 24.54
CA TYR A 145 2.55 -20.49 25.49
C TYR A 145 2.01 -19.97 26.83
N GLY A 146 0.86 -20.52 27.25
CA GLY A 146 0.21 -20.18 28.51
C GLY A 146 -0.47 -18.81 28.53
N VAL A 147 -0.60 -18.12 27.39
CA VAL A 147 -1.39 -16.89 27.25
C VAL A 147 -2.69 -17.24 26.53
N ASP A 148 -3.80 -17.16 27.24
CA ASP A 148 -5.11 -17.66 26.79
C ASP A 148 -6.11 -16.56 26.43
N LYS A 149 -5.72 -15.28 26.57
CA LYS A 149 -6.59 -14.14 26.25
C LYS A 149 -5.78 -12.91 25.87
N TYR A 150 -6.34 -12.13 24.95
CA TYR A 150 -5.81 -10.84 24.52
C TYR A 150 -6.89 -9.76 24.55
N GLU A 151 -6.46 -8.51 24.55
CA GLU A 151 -7.32 -7.33 24.41
C GLU A 151 -7.32 -6.90 22.95
N ILE A 152 -8.46 -7.02 22.26
CA ILE A 152 -8.60 -6.61 20.86
C ILE A 152 -8.40 -5.09 20.70
N GLY A 153 -8.84 -4.32 21.70
CA GLY A 153 -8.90 -2.87 21.61
C GLY A 153 -10.07 -2.39 20.75
N GLU A 154 -10.23 -1.08 20.69
CA GLU A 154 -11.33 -0.42 19.98
C GLU A 154 -10.94 0.00 18.56
N GLY A 155 -9.64 -0.06 18.24
CA GLY A 155 -9.13 0.36 16.94
C GLY A 155 -9.28 -0.72 15.87
N PHE A 156 -9.16 -1.99 16.23
CA PHE A 156 -9.30 -3.08 15.28
C PHE A 156 -10.78 -3.20 14.87
N GLY A 157 -11.03 -3.25 13.57
CA GLY A 157 -12.38 -3.36 13.01
C GLY A 157 -12.78 -4.82 12.86
N HIS A 158 -12.33 -5.42 11.76
CA HIS A 158 -12.65 -6.78 11.38
C HIS A 158 -11.70 -7.27 10.28
N PHE A 159 -11.72 -8.58 10.04
CA PHE A 159 -11.32 -9.16 8.74
C PHE A 159 -12.57 -9.38 7.90
N ALA A 160 -12.46 -9.45 6.57
CA ALA A 160 -13.61 -9.79 5.73
C ALA A 160 -13.39 -11.02 4.86
N ILE A 161 -14.46 -11.79 4.69
CA ILE A 161 -14.53 -12.96 3.82
C ILE A 161 -15.61 -12.71 2.77
N ALA A 162 -15.21 -12.62 1.50
CA ALA A 162 -16.11 -12.62 0.37
C ALA A 162 -16.63 -14.03 0.11
N SER A 163 -17.94 -14.16 -0.11
CA SER A 163 -18.59 -15.43 -0.43
C SER A 163 -19.72 -15.22 -1.44
N GLU A 164 -19.97 -16.20 -2.29
CA GLU A 164 -21.08 -16.15 -3.26
C GLU A 164 -22.45 -16.28 -2.59
N ASP A 165 -22.51 -16.94 -1.44
CA ASP A 165 -23.75 -17.14 -0.68
C ASP A 165 -23.49 -16.95 0.82
N VAL A 166 -23.70 -15.71 1.29
CA VAL A 166 -23.48 -15.35 2.70
C VAL A 166 -24.56 -15.96 3.61
N TYR A 167 -25.76 -16.22 3.10
CA TYR A 167 -26.81 -16.87 3.91
C TYR A 167 -26.40 -18.29 4.26
N LYS A 168 -25.96 -19.08 3.27
CA LYS A 168 -25.46 -20.44 3.47
C LYS A 168 -24.21 -20.48 4.36
N LEU A 169 -23.28 -19.55 4.16
CA LEU A 169 -22.10 -19.45 5.02
C LEU A 169 -22.48 -19.15 6.47
N ALA A 170 -23.42 -18.22 6.69
CA ALA A 170 -23.90 -17.90 8.03
C ALA A 170 -24.63 -19.07 8.70
N GLU A 171 -25.42 -19.86 7.96
CA GLU A 171 -26.02 -21.10 8.47
C GLU A 171 -24.96 -22.12 8.91
N THR A 172 -23.91 -22.29 8.10
CA THR A 172 -22.75 -23.14 8.43
C THR A 172 -22.12 -22.68 9.75
N ILE A 173 -21.86 -21.38 9.89
CA ILE A 173 -21.30 -20.79 11.11
C ILE A 173 -22.23 -21.00 12.32
N LYS A 174 -23.54 -20.84 12.17
CA LYS A 174 -24.51 -21.05 13.27
C LYS A 174 -24.58 -22.50 13.75
N SER A 175 -24.27 -23.46 12.88
CA SER A 175 -24.22 -24.88 13.25
C SER A 175 -22.98 -25.26 14.07
N SER A 176 -21.99 -24.36 14.13
CA SER A 176 -20.75 -24.55 14.88
C SER A 176 -20.89 -24.16 16.34
N SER A 177 -20.12 -24.82 17.22
CA SER A 177 -20.02 -24.47 18.64
C SER A 177 -18.85 -23.52 18.95
N VAL A 178 -18.02 -23.16 17.96
CA VAL A 178 -16.79 -22.38 18.18
C VAL A 178 -16.81 -20.99 17.54
N CYS A 179 -17.80 -20.69 16.69
CA CYS A 179 -17.98 -19.39 16.06
C CYS A 179 -19.42 -18.90 16.25
N LYS A 180 -19.66 -17.60 16.18
CA LYS A 180 -20.98 -17.01 16.42
C LYS A 180 -21.33 -15.98 15.37
N ILE A 181 -22.54 -16.04 14.80
CA ILE A 181 -23.12 -14.91 14.06
C ILE A 181 -23.58 -13.84 15.06
N THR A 182 -23.06 -12.62 14.90
CA THR A 182 -23.40 -11.43 15.71
C THR A 182 -24.28 -10.44 14.97
N ARG A 183 -24.27 -10.50 13.63
CA ARG A 183 -25.23 -9.81 12.78
C ARG A 183 -25.68 -10.74 11.66
N GLU A 184 -26.99 -10.94 11.57
CA GLU A 184 -27.62 -11.77 10.55
C GLU A 184 -27.38 -11.25 9.13
N PRO A 185 -27.31 -12.14 8.13
CA PRO A 185 -27.21 -11.77 6.73
C PRO A 185 -28.33 -10.83 6.30
N GLY A 186 -27.95 -9.74 5.65
CA GLY A 186 -28.89 -8.81 5.03
C GLY A 186 -28.16 -7.61 4.42
N PRO A 187 -28.87 -6.75 3.67
CA PRO A 187 -28.26 -5.58 3.07
C PRO A 187 -27.57 -4.69 4.12
N VAL A 188 -26.41 -4.14 3.77
CA VAL A 188 -25.76 -3.09 4.57
C VAL A 188 -26.70 -1.90 4.72
N LYS A 189 -26.69 -1.26 5.89
CA LYS A 189 -27.49 -0.06 6.11
C LYS A 189 -27.07 1.02 5.10
N GLY A 190 -28.01 1.52 4.30
CA GLY A 190 -27.74 2.51 3.25
C GLY A 190 -27.05 1.94 2.00
N GLY A 191 -27.19 0.65 1.72
CA GLY A 191 -26.71 0.01 0.50
C GLY A 191 -27.46 -1.29 0.18
N SER A 192 -27.02 -1.97 -0.88
CA SER A 192 -27.64 -3.21 -1.37
C SER A 192 -26.78 -4.47 -1.14
N THR A 193 -25.49 -4.30 -0.83
CA THR A 193 -24.58 -5.43 -0.59
C THR A 193 -25.05 -6.22 0.63
N VAL A 194 -25.30 -7.51 0.46
CA VAL A 194 -25.62 -8.43 1.55
C VAL A 194 -24.35 -8.68 2.36
N ILE A 195 -24.44 -8.46 3.66
CA ILE A 195 -23.35 -8.68 4.60
C ILE A 195 -23.88 -9.33 5.89
N ALA A 196 -23.01 -10.06 6.58
CA ALA A 196 -23.24 -10.59 7.93
C ALA A 196 -21.98 -10.36 8.78
N PHE A 197 -22.08 -10.52 10.11
CA PHE A 197 -20.88 -10.55 10.95
C PHE A 197 -20.83 -11.84 11.76
N ALA A 198 -19.67 -12.47 11.75
CA ALA A 198 -19.28 -13.53 12.65
C ALA A 198 -18.28 -13.01 13.69
N GLN A 199 -18.25 -13.65 14.85
CA GLN A 199 -17.26 -13.45 15.90
C GLN A 199 -16.56 -14.78 16.17
N ASP A 200 -15.24 -14.76 16.15
CA ASP A 200 -14.41 -15.93 16.39
C ASP A 200 -14.20 -16.22 17.90
N PRO A 201 -13.46 -17.28 18.28
CA PRO A 201 -13.26 -17.66 19.68
C PRO A 201 -12.64 -16.58 20.57
N ASP A 202 -11.75 -15.76 20.02
CA ASP A 202 -11.01 -14.71 20.73
C ASP A 202 -11.75 -13.36 20.73
N GLY A 203 -12.81 -13.25 19.91
CA GLY A 203 -13.66 -12.07 19.81
C GLY A 203 -13.43 -11.24 18.55
N TYR A 204 -12.53 -11.65 17.66
CA TYR A 204 -12.29 -10.97 16.39
C TYR A 204 -13.54 -11.04 15.51
N MET A 205 -13.86 -9.91 14.91
CA MET A 205 -14.99 -9.78 14.02
C MET A 205 -14.58 -10.17 12.60
N PHE A 206 -15.44 -10.94 11.94
CA PHE A 206 -15.34 -11.29 10.54
C PHE A 206 -16.59 -10.77 9.81
N GLU A 207 -16.41 -9.81 8.89
CA GLU A 207 -17.48 -9.43 7.97
C GLU A 207 -17.59 -10.48 6.86
N LEU A 208 -18.79 -10.97 6.61
CA LEU A 208 -19.07 -11.86 5.49
C LEU A 208 -19.73 -11.03 4.39
N ILE A 209 -19.14 -10.95 3.21
CA ILE A 209 -19.59 -10.05 2.14
C ILE A 209 -20.04 -10.85 0.94
N GLN A 210 -21.29 -10.66 0.52
CA GLN A 210 -21.80 -11.36 -0.66
C GLN A 210 -21.27 -10.71 -1.93
N ARG A 211 -20.45 -11.46 -2.67
CA ARG A 211 -19.85 -11.03 -3.94
C ARG A 211 -19.88 -12.19 -4.93
N GLY A 212 -19.73 -11.90 -6.22
CA GLY A 212 -19.46 -12.95 -7.20
C GLY A 212 -18.12 -13.66 -6.93
N PRO A 213 -17.76 -14.65 -7.75
CA PRO A 213 -16.48 -15.34 -7.66
C PRO A 213 -15.31 -14.34 -7.58
N THR A 214 -14.43 -14.52 -6.60
CA THR A 214 -13.23 -13.70 -6.41
C THR A 214 -11.99 -14.57 -6.31
N PRO A 215 -10.84 -14.14 -6.85
CA PRO A 215 -9.58 -14.84 -6.63
C PRO A 215 -9.09 -14.76 -5.18
N GLU A 216 -9.60 -13.81 -4.37
CA GLU A 216 -9.13 -13.57 -3.01
C GLU A 216 -10.31 -13.43 -2.04
N PRO A 217 -10.83 -14.54 -1.49
CA PRO A 217 -11.95 -14.48 -0.55
C PRO A 217 -11.60 -13.73 0.75
N LEU A 218 -10.35 -13.76 1.22
CA LEU A 218 -9.95 -13.01 2.42
C LEU A 218 -9.62 -11.56 2.03
N CYS A 219 -10.68 -10.76 1.89
CA CYS A 219 -10.65 -9.56 1.05
C CYS A 219 -10.42 -8.24 1.80
N GLN A 220 -10.47 -8.21 3.14
CA GLN A 220 -10.27 -6.95 3.88
C GLN A 220 -9.56 -7.13 5.22
N VAL A 221 -8.77 -6.12 5.58
CA VAL A 221 -8.38 -5.81 6.96
C VAL A 221 -8.91 -4.41 7.27
N MET A 222 -9.86 -4.31 8.21
CA MET A 222 -10.46 -3.04 8.59
C MET A 222 -9.85 -2.49 9.88
N LEU A 223 -9.37 -1.25 9.82
CA LEU A 223 -8.77 -0.54 10.94
C LEU A 223 -9.45 0.83 11.11
N ARG A 224 -9.73 1.21 12.36
CA ARG A 224 -10.22 2.55 12.67
C ARG A 224 -9.05 3.53 12.76
N VAL A 225 -9.30 4.74 12.26
CA VAL A 225 -8.33 5.85 12.22
C VAL A 225 -8.98 7.16 12.70
N GLY A 226 -8.19 8.04 13.28
CA GLY A 226 -8.63 9.33 13.80
C GLY A 226 -8.72 10.45 12.76
N ASP A 227 -8.02 10.32 11.63
CA ASP A 227 -8.08 11.25 10.50
C ASP A 227 -7.97 10.45 9.19
N LEU A 228 -9.07 10.38 8.45
CA LEU A 228 -9.14 9.59 7.23
C LEU A 228 -8.28 10.17 6.10
N GLU A 229 -8.21 11.49 5.95
CA GLU A 229 -7.46 12.11 4.86
C GLU A 229 -5.95 11.97 5.07
N ARG A 230 -5.50 12.17 6.32
CA ARG A 230 -4.10 11.93 6.69
C ARG A 230 -3.72 10.48 6.44
N SER A 231 -4.60 9.56 6.81
CA SER A 231 -4.35 8.12 6.63
C SER A 231 -4.30 7.75 5.15
N ILE A 232 -5.27 8.17 4.34
CA ILE A 232 -5.25 7.94 2.88
C ILE A 232 -3.93 8.41 2.28
N LYS A 233 -3.54 9.67 2.54
CA LYS A 233 -2.28 10.23 2.03
C LYS A 233 -1.06 9.44 2.49
N PHE A 234 -1.08 8.93 3.73
CA PHE A 234 0.01 8.12 4.26
C PHE A 234 0.13 6.80 3.49
N TYR A 235 -0.95 6.04 3.32
CA TYR A 235 -0.91 4.77 2.60
C TYR A 235 -0.59 4.94 1.10
N GLU A 236 -1.03 6.05 0.48
CA GLU A 236 -0.63 6.40 -0.89
C GLU A 236 0.87 6.71 -0.99
N LYS A 237 1.40 7.61 -0.13
CA LYS A 237 2.80 8.05 -0.21
C LYS A 237 3.79 7.01 0.31
N ALA A 238 3.52 6.42 1.46
CA ALA A 238 4.42 5.48 2.15
C ALA A 238 4.45 4.13 1.43
N LEU A 239 3.28 3.63 1.02
CA LEU A 239 3.08 2.25 0.58
C LEU A 239 2.68 2.12 -0.88
N GLY A 240 2.45 3.22 -1.61
CA GLY A 240 2.06 3.18 -3.02
C GLY A 240 0.66 2.57 -3.25
N MET A 241 -0.18 2.53 -2.23
CA MET A 241 -1.56 2.03 -2.39
C MET A 241 -2.39 3.01 -3.21
N ARG A 242 -3.38 2.49 -3.94
CA ARG A 242 -4.38 3.32 -4.61
C ARG A 242 -5.59 3.47 -3.69
N LEU A 243 -6.16 4.68 -3.61
CA LEU A 243 -7.50 4.87 -3.09
C LEU A 243 -8.51 4.28 -4.10
N LEU A 244 -9.08 3.13 -3.77
CA LEU A 244 -10.00 2.38 -4.65
C LEU A 244 -11.43 2.89 -4.51
N ARG A 245 -11.83 3.18 -3.27
CA ARG A 245 -13.16 3.67 -2.94
C ARG A 245 -13.11 4.55 -1.71
N LYS A 246 -13.91 5.61 -1.70
CA LYS A 246 -14.18 6.42 -0.52
C LYS A 246 -15.69 6.65 -0.45
N LYS A 247 -16.28 6.40 0.72
CA LYS A 247 -17.72 6.56 0.92
C LYS A 247 -17.99 7.23 2.25
N ASP A 248 -18.69 8.35 2.19
CA ASP A 248 -19.21 9.02 3.36
C ASP A 248 -20.62 8.53 3.69
N VAL A 249 -20.90 8.31 4.97
CA VAL A 249 -22.18 7.79 5.46
C VAL A 249 -22.66 8.65 6.65
N PRO A 250 -23.12 9.89 6.37
CA PRO A 250 -23.43 10.87 7.42
C PRO A 250 -24.56 10.43 8.36
N ASP A 251 -25.55 9.68 7.85
CA ASP A 251 -26.67 9.14 8.66
C ASP A 251 -26.18 8.26 9.81
N TYR A 252 -25.03 7.62 9.66
CA TYR A 252 -24.40 6.75 10.66
C TYR A 252 -23.08 7.32 11.19
N LYS A 253 -22.73 8.56 10.83
CA LYS A 253 -21.58 9.32 11.32
C LYS A 253 -20.22 8.61 11.14
N TYR A 254 -20.02 8.00 9.97
CA TYR A 254 -18.73 7.42 9.61
C TYR A 254 -18.39 7.64 8.14
N THR A 255 -17.09 7.60 7.84
CA THR A 255 -16.54 7.62 6.47
C THR A 255 -15.57 6.46 6.34
N ILE A 256 -15.61 5.76 5.20
CA ILE A 256 -14.67 4.66 4.89
C ILE A 256 -13.81 4.96 3.66
N ALA A 257 -12.61 4.38 3.64
CA ALA A 257 -11.73 4.35 2.47
C ALA A 257 -11.17 2.93 2.27
N MET A 258 -11.21 2.44 1.04
CA MET A 258 -10.60 1.18 0.62
C MET A 258 -9.30 1.48 -0.11
N LEU A 259 -8.19 0.93 0.37
CA LEU A 259 -6.87 1.08 -0.24
C LEU A 259 -6.25 -0.27 -0.55
N GLY A 260 -5.58 -0.38 -1.70
CA GLY A 260 -4.96 -1.63 -2.11
C GLY A 260 -4.12 -1.51 -3.36
N TYR A 261 -3.68 -2.66 -3.88
CA TYR A 261 -2.79 -2.76 -5.03
C TYR A 261 -3.50 -3.19 -6.33
N ASP A 262 -4.67 -3.83 -6.23
CA ASP A 262 -5.52 -4.23 -7.36
C ASP A 262 -6.97 -3.74 -7.16
N ASP A 263 -7.87 -4.06 -8.08
CA ASP A 263 -9.31 -3.78 -7.95
C ASP A 263 -9.90 -4.41 -6.67
N GLU A 264 -10.81 -3.70 -5.99
CA GLU A 264 -11.36 -4.07 -4.67
C GLU A 264 -12.01 -5.47 -4.64
N ASP A 265 -12.52 -5.95 -5.77
CA ASP A 265 -13.18 -7.25 -5.90
C ASP A 265 -12.21 -8.42 -6.21
N LYS A 266 -10.93 -8.12 -6.46
CA LYS A 266 -9.90 -9.10 -6.84
C LYS A 266 -8.75 -9.22 -5.82
N THR A 267 -8.79 -8.47 -4.72
CA THR A 267 -7.64 -8.36 -3.81
C THR A 267 -8.05 -8.16 -2.37
N THR A 268 -7.08 -8.30 -1.47
CA THR A 268 -7.19 -7.85 -0.09
C THR A 268 -6.93 -6.35 -0.03
N VAL A 269 -7.88 -5.61 0.54
CA VAL A 269 -7.75 -4.16 0.77
C VAL A 269 -7.57 -3.85 2.25
N ILE A 270 -6.94 -2.72 2.54
CA ILE A 270 -7.07 -2.07 3.84
C ILE A 270 -8.32 -1.21 3.79
N GLU A 271 -9.30 -1.51 4.64
CA GLU A 271 -10.42 -0.62 4.91
C GLU A 271 -10.06 0.29 6.08
N LEU A 272 -10.09 1.60 5.87
CA LEU A 272 -9.93 2.59 6.93
C LEU A 272 -11.30 3.18 7.27
N THR A 273 -11.68 3.10 8.54
CA THR A 273 -12.94 3.68 9.03
C THR A 273 -12.67 4.85 9.97
N TYR A 274 -13.21 6.01 9.64
CA TYR A 274 -13.26 7.17 10.51
C TYR A 274 -14.68 7.34 11.06
N ASN A 275 -14.81 7.45 12.39
CA ASN A 275 -16.07 7.82 13.04
C ASN A 275 -16.02 9.30 13.44
N TYR A 276 -17.11 10.03 13.22
CA TYR A 276 -17.09 11.49 13.34
C TYR A 276 -16.72 11.94 14.75
N GLY A 277 -15.67 12.75 14.85
CA GLY A 277 -15.19 13.30 16.12
C GLY A 277 -14.42 12.31 17.00
N VAL A 278 -14.17 11.09 16.53
CA VAL A 278 -13.38 10.10 17.27
C VAL A 278 -11.98 10.03 16.67
N THR A 279 -11.00 10.56 17.39
CA THR A 279 -9.63 10.73 16.89
C THR A 279 -8.62 9.72 17.43
N GLU A 280 -9.01 8.92 18.43
CA GLU A 280 -8.12 7.97 19.09
C GLU A 280 -8.87 6.66 19.38
N TYR A 281 -8.13 5.56 19.31
CA TYR A 281 -8.62 4.23 19.65
C TYR A 281 -7.51 3.44 20.32
N SER A 282 -7.87 2.64 21.33
CA SER A 282 -6.96 1.64 21.87
C SER A 282 -6.59 0.62 20.79
N LYS A 283 -5.28 0.36 20.60
CA LYS A 283 -4.79 -0.64 19.65
C LYS A 283 -5.00 -2.08 20.13
N GLY A 284 -5.19 -2.25 21.45
CA GLY A 284 -5.16 -3.54 22.10
C GLY A 284 -3.77 -4.17 22.07
N ASN A 285 -3.70 -5.44 22.44
CA ASN A 285 -2.50 -6.27 22.33
C ASN A 285 -2.76 -7.56 21.52
N ALA A 286 -3.94 -7.71 20.94
CA ALA A 286 -4.33 -8.90 20.18
C ALA A 286 -3.86 -8.81 18.71
N TYR A 287 -4.31 -7.82 17.94
CA TYR A 287 -3.80 -7.55 16.59
C TYR A 287 -2.34 -7.12 16.65
N ALA A 288 -1.48 -7.66 15.78
CA ALA A 288 -0.05 -7.35 15.78
C ALA A 288 0.32 -6.42 14.63
N GLN A 289 0.09 -6.84 13.38
CA GLN A 289 0.52 -6.11 12.18
C GLN A 289 -0.10 -6.69 10.91
N VAL A 290 0.03 -5.96 9.80
CA VAL A 290 -0.11 -6.51 8.45
C VAL A 290 1.26 -6.57 7.77
N ALA A 291 1.54 -7.65 7.06
CA ALA A 291 2.75 -7.82 6.27
C ALA A 291 2.48 -7.53 4.79
N ILE A 292 3.37 -6.77 4.17
CA ILE A 292 3.30 -6.37 2.77
C ILE A 292 4.62 -6.75 2.09
N GLY A 293 4.52 -7.50 1.01
CA GLY A 293 5.65 -7.86 0.17
C GLY A 293 6.10 -6.65 -0.63
N THR A 294 7.40 -6.48 -0.80
CA THR A 294 8.04 -5.53 -1.73
C THR A 294 9.23 -6.20 -2.42
N ASN A 295 9.64 -5.73 -3.61
CA ASN A 295 10.87 -6.22 -4.24
C ASN A 295 12.15 -5.66 -3.59
N ASP A 296 12.04 -4.57 -2.80
CA ASP A 296 13.19 -3.95 -2.14
C ASP A 296 12.73 -3.24 -0.86
N VAL A 297 12.99 -3.87 0.29
CA VAL A 297 12.62 -3.33 1.60
C VAL A 297 13.36 -2.03 1.94
N TYR A 298 14.53 -1.76 1.34
CA TYR A 298 15.30 -0.54 1.62
C TYR A 298 14.64 0.66 0.94
N LYS A 299 14.33 0.55 -0.36
CA LYS A 299 13.64 1.62 -1.10
C LYS A 299 12.24 1.87 -0.56
N SER A 300 11.52 0.81 -0.22
CA SER A 300 10.19 0.97 0.38
C SER A 300 10.25 1.56 1.79
N ALA A 301 11.26 1.24 2.61
CA ALA A 301 11.43 1.90 3.90
C ALA A 301 11.82 3.38 3.77
N GLU A 302 12.59 3.77 2.75
CA GLU A 302 12.89 5.18 2.46
C GLU A 302 11.61 5.97 2.11
N ALA A 303 10.71 5.38 1.32
CA ALA A 303 9.41 5.99 1.01
C ALA A 303 8.54 6.18 2.27
N VAL A 304 8.53 5.17 3.15
CA VAL A 304 7.87 5.27 4.45
C VAL A 304 8.50 6.38 5.30
N GLU A 305 9.84 6.47 5.35
CA GLU A 305 10.52 7.50 6.13
C GLU A 305 10.13 8.91 5.66
N LEU A 306 10.09 9.15 4.35
CA LEU A 306 9.64 10.42 3.78
C LEU A 306 8.18 10.73 4.17
N ALA A 307 7.28 9.75 4.05
CA ALA A 307 5.87 9.92 4.43
C ALA A 307 5.71 10.20 5.93
N THR A 308 6.47 9.52 6.79
CA THR A 308 6.38 9.70 8.25
C THR A 308 6.83 11.08 8.71
N LYS A 309 7.80 11.70 8.02
CA LYS A 309 8.25 13.07 8.30
C LYS A 309 7.15 14.11 8.07
N GLU A 310 6.25 13.87 7.11
CA GLU A 310 5.17 14.79 6.76
C GLU A 310 3.86 14.48 7.49
N LEU A 311 3.51 13.20 7.61
CA LEU A 311 2.15 12.75 7.97
C LEU A 311 2.08 12.07 9.35
N GLY A 312 3.22 11.84 10.01
CA GLY A 312 3.31 11.08 11.24
C GLY A 312 3.48 9.57 11.00
N GLY A 313 3.59 8.83 12.11
CA GLY A 313 4.06 7.44 12.11
C GLY A 313 5.56 7.35 12.38
N LYS A 314 6.11 6.13 12.38
CA LYS A 314 7.50 5.90 12.79
C LYS A 314 8.06 4.57 12.29
N ILE A 315 9.27 4.59 11.73
CA ILE A 315 10.07 3.37 11.51
C ILE A 315 10.42 2.74 12.87
N LEU A 316 10.05 1.46 13.05
CA LEU A 316 10.36 0.67 14.24
C LEU A 316 11.62 -0.18 14.04
N ARG A 317 11.74 -0.81 12.87
CA ARG A 317 12.90 -1.62 12.47
C ARG A 317 13.38 -1.13 11.11
N GLN A 318 14.64 -0.71 11.07
CA GLN A 318 15.32 -0.32 9.83
C GLN A 318 15.42 -1.52 8.87
N PRO A 319 15.42 -1.29 7.55
CA PRO A 319 15.49 -2.37 6.57
C PRO A 319 16.76 -3.19 6.74
N GLY A 320 16.62 -4.51 6.77
CA GLY A 320 17.76 -5.42 6.87
C GLY A 320 17.38 -6.87 7.14
N PRO A 321 18.32 -7.80 6.95
CA PRO A 321 18.10 -9.22 7.19
C PRO A 321 17.82 -9.51 8.66
N LEU A 322 16.88 -10.43 8.91
CA LEU A 322 16.71 -11.02 10.24
C LEU A 322 17.89 -11.94 10.58
N PRO A 323 18.42 -11.88 11.81
CA PRO A 323 19.46 -12.81 12.25
C PRO A 323 19.01 -14.27 12.08
N GLY A 324 19.90 -15.13 11.59
CA GLY A 324 19.65 -16.56 11.41
C GLY A 324 18.97 -16.92 10.09
N ILE A 325 17.82 -16.32 9.77
CA ILE A 325 17.05 -16.67 8.55
C ILE A 325 17.36 -15.79 7.33
N ASN A 326 18.04 -14.66 7.53
CA ASN A 326 18.42 -13.69 6.49
C ASN A 326 17.27 -13.06 5.68
N THR A 327 16.01 -13.33 6.04
CA THR A 327 14.84 -12.66 5.44
C THR A 327 14.92 -11.16 5.69
N LYS A 328 14.95 -10.38 4.61
CA LYS A 328 15.03 -8.92 4.68
C LYS A 328 13.65 -8.36 5.01
N ILE A 329 13.59 -7.59 6.09
CA ILE A 329 12.37 -6.89 6.52
C ILE A 329 12.65 -5.45 6.94
N ALA A 330 11.62 -4.62 6.90
CA ALA A 330 11.52 -3.36 7.64
C ALA A 330 10.18 -3.33 8.39
N SER A 331 10.06 -2.55 9.46
CA SER A 331 8.75 -2.38 10.11
C SER A 331 8.56 -0.97 10.61
N PHE A 332 7.30 -0.54 10.66
CA PHE A 332 6.91 0.81 11.04
C PHE A 332 5.50 0.82 11.60
N VAL A 333 5.10 1.95 12.16
CA VAL A 333 3.71 2.26 12.48
C VAL A 333 3.23 3.43 11.63
N ASP A 334 1.96 3.37 11.23
CA ASP A 334 1.28 4.48 10.57
C ASP A 334 0.98 5.64 11.57
N PRO A 335 0.39 6.76 11.12
CA PRO A 335 0.07 7.89 11.99
C PRO A 335 -0.85 7.57 13.18
N ASP A 336 -1.57 6.46 13.12
CA ASP A 336 -2.52 5.99 14.12
C ASP A 336 -1.96 4.83 14.97
N GLY A 337 -0.68 4.48 14.76
CA GLY A 337 0.01 3.45 15.53
C GLY A 337 -0.18 2.01 15.01
N TRP A 338 -0.81 1.81 13.85
CA TRP A 338 -0.96 0.48 13.27
C TRP A 338 0.34 0.00 12.66
N LYS A 339 0.81 -1.17 13.11
CA LYS A 339 2.09 -1.73 12.67
C LYS A 339 1.97 -2.38 11.30
N VAL A 340 2.97 -2.12 10.46
CA VAL A 340 3.16 -2.74 9.15
C VAL A 340 4.57 -3.31 9.08
N VAL A 341 4.71 -4.48 8.46
CA VAL A 341 6.01 -5.09 8.15
C VAL A 341 6.16 -5.21 6.64
N LEU A 342 7.22 -4.62 6.10
CA LEU A 342 7.65 -4.83 4.73
C LEU A 342 8.54 -6.07 4.69
N VAL A 343 8.25 -6.99 3.79
CA VAL A 343 9.00 -8.24 3.61
C VAL A 343 9.48 -8.32 2.17
N ASP A 344 10.73 -8.71 1.97
CA ASP A 344 11.26 -8.96 0.63
C ASP A 344 10.56 -10.16 -0.02
N HIS A 345 10.04 -9.99 -1.25
CA HIS A 345 9.30 -11.04 -1.96
C HIS A 345 10.10 -12.32 -2.14
N ALA A 346 11.37 -12.20 -2.55
CA ALA A 346 12.18 -13.37 -2.86
C ALA A 346 12.52 -14.15 -1.58
N ASP A 347 12.73 -13.45 -0.46
CA ASP A 347 12.95 -14.11 0.83
C ASP A 347 11.68 -14.71 1.40
N PHE A 348 10.53 -14.02 1.30
CA PHE A 348 9.24 -14.57 1.72
C PHE A 348 8.94 -15.92 1.04
N LEU A 349 9.19 -16.02 -0.26
CA LEU A 349 9.00 -17.28 -1.00
C LEU A 349 9.92 -18.41 -0.53
N LYS A 350 11.10 -18.11 0.03
CA LYS A 350 11.98 -19.14 0.62
C LYS A 350 11.43 -19.69 1.93
N GLU A 351 10.65 -18.89 2.67
CA GLU A 351 10.03 -19.35 3.93
C GLU A 351 8.83 -20.27 3.71
N LEU A 352 8.29 -20.30 2.48
CA LEU A 352 7.18 -21.18 2.10
C LEU A 352 7.64 -22.58 1.62
N GLN A 353 8.94 -22.78 1.44
CA GLN A 353 9.57 -24.06 1.08
C GLN A 353 10.00 -24.82 2.33
#